data_AF-A0AAD9MII3-F1
#
_entry.id   AF-A0AAD9MII3-F1
#
_cell.length_a   1.000
_cell.length_b   1.000
_cell.length_c   1.000
_cell.angle_alpha   90.00
_cell.angle_beta   90.00
_cell.angle_gamma   90.00
#
_symmetry.space_group_name_H-M   'P 1'
#
loop_
_entity.id
_entity.type
_entity.pdbx_description
1 polymer ?
#
loop_
_entity_poly.entity_id
_entity_poly.type
_entity_poly.pdbx_seq_one_letter_code
_entity_poly.pdbx_strand_id
1 'polypeptide(L)'
;MALTTPALLLHILTETPAGLTFLLRPHAHLPGAAASSSSSSSSPSSPARAAAPLLRSHGLLLLLVNVLCAHVLLAAPGGPATARFVTACLALYHLGPICRAAGRVAAGEGRETRVLGGPTVHLVVHVALLVAMLAAAWPLW
;
A
#
# COMPACT_ATOMS: atom_id res chain seq x y z
N MET A 1 -10.37 10.43 -18.97
CA MET A 1 -9.71 11.28 -17.95
C MET A 1 -10.57 11.47 -16.71
N ALA A 2 -11.87 11.75 -16.82
CA ALA A 2 -12.69 12.13 -15.66
C ALA A 2 -12.67 11.12 -14.49
N LEU A 3 -12.61 9.81 -14.75
CA LEU A 3 -12.57 8.77 -13.70
C LEU A 3 -11.14 8.34 -13.29
N THR A 4 -10.16 8.46 -14.18
CA THR A 4 -8.76 8.11 -13.88
C THR A 4 -8.13 9.09 -12.90
N THR A 5 -8.47 10.38 -12.99
CA THR A 5 -7.98 11.41 -12.09
C THR A 5 -8.32 11.15 -10.61
N PRO A 6 -9.60 10.98 -10.23
CA PRO A 6 -9.95 10.70 -8.84
C PRO A 6 -9.41 9.35 -8.37
N ALA A 7 -9.34 8.34 -9.23
CA ALA A 7 -8.78 7.03 -8.88
C ALA A 7 -7.28 7.11 -8.56
N LEU A 8 -6.49 7.81 -9.38
CA LEU A 8 -5.06 8.04 -9.12
C LEU A 8 -4.84 8.95 -7.90
N LEU A 9 -5.70 9.94 -7.68
CA LEU A 9 -5.63 10.79 -6.49
C LEU A 9 -5.87 9.99 -5.21
N LEU A 10 -6.89 9.13 -5.20
CA LEU A 10 -7.16 8.23 -4.08
C LEU A 10 -5.98 7.31 -3.82
N HIS A 11 -5.41 6.70 -4.86
CA HIS A 11 -4.20 5.87 -4.74
C HIS A 11 -3.04 6.64 -4.08
N ILE A 12 -2.75 7.86 -4.54
CA ILE A 12 -1.70 8.71 -3.95
C ILE A 12 -1.98 8.98 -2.47
N LEU A 13 -3.21 9.36 -2.13
CA LEU A 13 -3.61 9.68 -0.76
C LEU A 13 -3.51 8.47 0.18
N THR A 14 -3.80 7.26 -0.30
CA THR A 14 -3.73 6.04 0.52
C THR A 14 -2.31 5.49 0.64
N GLU A 15 -1.54 5.51 -0.46
CA GLU A 15 -0.21 4.87 -0.49
C GLU A 15 0.88 5.79 0.08
N THR A 16 0.68 7.11 0.12
CA THR A 16 1.65 8.04 0.73
C THR A 16 1.87 7.77 2.23
N PRO A 17 0.82 7.75 3.08
CA PRO A 17 1.01 7.44 4.49
C PRO A 17 1.51 6.00 4.71
N ALA A 18 1.12 5.05 3.85
CA ALA A 18 1.63 3.69 3.89
C ALA A 18 3.14 3.64 3.60
N GLY A 19 3.59 4.22 2.48
CA GLY A 19 4.99 4.30 2.08
C GLY A 19 5.86 5.00 3.13
N LEU A 20 5.37 6.11 3.71
CA LEU A 20 6.03 6.79 4.82
C LEU A 20 6.13 5.90 6.07
N THR A 21 5.09 5.12 6.39
CA THR A 21 5.12 4.21 7.55
C THR A 21 6.12 3.08 7.34
N PHE A 22 6.19 2.48 6.15
CA PHE A 22 7.20 1.48 5.80
C PHE A 22 8.64 2.04 5.88
N LEU A 23 8.83 3.29 5.48
CA LEU A 23 10.13 3.95 5.48
C LEU A 23 10.59 4.35 6.90
N LEU A 24 9.70 4.97 7.68
CA LEU A 24 10.00 5.56 8.98
C LEU A 24 9.85 4.56 10.13
N ARG A 25 8.92 3.59 10.00
CA ARG A 25 8.57 2.61 11.05
C ARG A 25 8.48 1.18 10.51
N PRO A 26 9.53 0.63 9.87
CA PRO A 26 9.50 -0.70 9.27
C PRO A 26 9.13 -1.80 10.29
N HIS A 27 9.53 -1.65 11.55
CA HIS A 27 9.23 -2.63 12.60
C HIS A 27 7.73 -2.80 12.90
N ALA A 28 6.90 -1.78 12.65
CA ALA A 28 5.45 -1.87 12.85
C ALA A 28 4.76 -2.86 11.88
N HIS A 29 5.46 -3.25 10.81
CA HIS A 29 4.97 -4.18 9.80
C HIS A 29 5.42 -5.63 10.01
N LEU A 30 6.18 -5.90 11.08
CA LEU A 30 6.69 -7.23 11.40
C LEU A 30 5.85 -7.91 12.50
N PRO A 31 5.64 -9.24 12.43
CA PRO A 31 5.05 -10.00 13.51
C PRO A 31 5.89 -9.86 14.80
N GLY A 32 5.26 -9.55 15.94
CA GLY A 32 5.94 -9.51 17.25
C GLY A 32 6.45 -8.15 17.74
N ALA A 33 6.21 -7.03 17.05
CA ALA A 33 6.65 -5.69 17.49
C ALA A 33 6.11 -5.25 18.87
N ALA A 34 5.01 -5.84 19.35
CA ALA A 34 4.46 -5.61 20.69
C ALA A 34 5.07 -6.51 21.78
N ALA A 35 5.74 -7.62 21.42
CA ALA A 35 6.34 -8.57 22.37
C ALA A 35 7.80 -8.21 22.73
N SER A 36 8.44 -7.34 21.94
CA SER A 36 9.85 -6.96 22.16
C SER A 36 10.06 -5.81 23.13
N SER A 37 9.01 -5.23 23.74
CA SER A 37 9.16 -4.24 24.81
C SER A 37 9.48 -4.85 26.18
N SER A 38 9.52 -6.18 26.31
CA SER A 38 9.77 -6.86 27.60
C SER A 38 10.90 -7.90 27.59
N SER A 39 11.71 -8.02 26.54
CA SER A 39 12.89 -8.89 26.57
C SER A 39 14.03 -8.35 25.71
N SER A 40 15.00 -7.73 26.38
CA SER A 40 16.28 -7.28 25.86
C SER A 40 17.19 -8.46 25.50
N SER A 41 16.85 -9.22 24.46
CA SER A 41 17.76 -10.17 23.81
C SER A 41 18.06 -9.71 22.39
N SER A 42 18.97 -8.75 22.28
CA SER A 42 19.49 -8.22 21.02
C SER A 42 20.43 -9.24 20.36
N SER A 43 19.90 -10.36 19.84
CA SER A 43 20.69 -11.24 18.98
C SER A 43 21.02 -10.52 17.66
N PRO A 44 22.28 -10.56 17.18
CA PRO A 44 22.70 -9.92 15.92
C PRO A 44 21.95 -10.45 14.68
N SER A 45 21.36 -11.65 14.77
CA SER A 45 20.71 -12.40 13.67
C SER A 45 19.17 -12.50 13.79
N SER A 46 18.47 -11.49 14.32
CA SER A 46 17.00 -11.55 14.32
C SER A 46 16.43 -11.30 12.91
N PRO A 47 15.45 -12.12 12.45
CA PRO A 47 14.83 -11.95 11.13
C PRO A 47 14.19 -10.56 10.97
N ALA A 48 13.77 -9.93 12.08
CA ALA A 48 13.24 -8.59 12.10
C ALA A 48 14.25 -7.49 11.70
N ARG A 49 15.54 -7.66 12.05
CA ARG A 49 16.59 -6.70 11.64
C ARG A 49 16.95 -6.87 10.16
N ALA A 50 16.95 -8.12 9.67
CA ALA A 50 17.18 -8.42 8.26
C ALA A 50 16.04 -7.95 7.34
N ALA A 51 14.80 -7.90 7.83
CA ALA A 51 13.65 -7.44 7.06
C ALA A 51 13.54 -5.91 6.96
N ALA A 52 14.14 -5.15 7.88
CA ALA A 52 13.98 -3.69 7.93
C ALA A 52 14.45 -2.95 6.64
N PRO A 53 15.60 -3.29 6.01
CA PRO A 53 16.00 -2.69 4.74
C PRO A 53 15.02 -2.99 3.60
N LEU A 54 14.50 -4.22 3.52
CA LEU A 54 13.50 -4.62 2.50
C LEU A 54 12.19 -3.84 2.67
N LEU A 55 11.76 -3.61 3.90
CA LEU A 55 10.56 -2.81 4.19
C LEU A 55 10.78 -1.33 3.83
N ARG A 56 11.96 -0.78 4.09
CA ARG A 56 12.30 0.60 3.67
C ARG A 56 12.37 0.75 2.16
N SER A 57 12.98 -0.20 1.44
CA SER A 57 13.01 -0.16 -0.02
C SER A 57 11.61 -0.28 -0.61
N HIS A 58 10.73 -1.09 0.01
CA HIS A 58 9.32 -1.14 -0.35
C HIS A 58 8.60 0.19 -0.13
N GLY A 59 8.85 0.85 1.01
CA GLY A 59 8.32 2.19 1.29
C GLY A 59 8.78 3.24 0.27
N LEU A 60 10.06 3.26 -0.10
CA LEU A 60 10.58 4.15 -1.15
C LEU A 60 9.95 3.86 -2.51
N LEU A 61 9.76 2.59 -2.86
CA LEU A 61 9.11 2.19 -4.10
C LEU A 61 7.67 2.73 -4.17
N LEU A 62 6.91 2.63 -3.08
CA LEU A 62 5.56 3.20 -2.97
C LEU A 62 5.55 4.71 -3.20
N LEU A 63 6.48 5.43 -2.57
CA LEU A 63 6.60 6.88 -2.75
C LEU A 63 6.98 7.24 -4.20
N LEU A 64 7.87 6.48 -4.82
CA LEU A 64 8.25 6.68 -6.22
C LEU A 64 7.06 6.43 -7.17
N VAL A 65 6.27 5.38 -6.93
CA VAL A 65 5.04 5.12 -7.68
C VAL A 65 4.05 6.28 -7.53
N ASN A 66 3.93 6.88 -6.34
CA ASN A 66 3.09 8.06 -6.15
C ASN A 66 3.59 9.29 -6.89
N VAL A 67 4.91 9.50 -6.98
CA VAL A 67 5.50 10.56 -7.81
C VAL A 67 5.17 10.33 -9.28
N LEU A 68 5.24 9.09 -9.76
CA LEU A 68 4.84 8.74 -11.13
C LEU A 68 3.35 9.03 -11.36
N CYS A 69 2.48 8.65 -10.42
CA CYS A 69 1.05 8.95 -10.49
C CYS A 69 0.79 10.46 -10.55
N ALA A 70 1.47 11.25 -9.72
CA ALA A 70 1.38 12.70 -9.73
C ALA A 70 1.84 13.27 -11.07
N HIS A 71 2.92 12.73 -11.65
CA HIS A 71 3.38 13.13 -12.97
C HIS A 71 2.33 12.82 -14.06
N VAL A 72 1.71 11.63 -14.02
CA VAL A 72 0.61 11.27 -14.95
C VAL A 72 -0.58 12.22 -14.81
N LEU A 73 -0.92 12.62 -13.58
CA LEU A 73 -2.03 13.55 -13.31
C LEU A 73 -1.75 14.98 -13.79
N LEU A 74 -0.56 15.49 -13.52
CA LEU A 74 -0.22 16.90 -13.74
C LEU A 74 0.26 17.18 -15.16
N ALA A 75 1.04 16.27 -15.74
CA ALA A 75 1.65 16.47 -17.06
C ALA A 75 0.92 15.73 -18.18
N ALA A 76 0.00 14.81 -17.86
CA ALA A 76 -0.73 13.98 -18.81
C ALA A 76 0.13 13.40 -19.97
N PRO A 77 1.34 12.87 -19.71
CA PRO A 77 2.22 12.38 -20.75
C PRO A 77 1.55 11.23 -21.52
N GLY A 78 1.49 11.33 -22.84
CA GLY A 78 0.84 10.34 -23.70
C GLY A 78 -0.69 10.29 -23.62
N GLY A 79 -1.32 11.25 -22.93
CA GLY A 79 -2.76 11.45 -22.95
C GLY A 79 -3.60 10.39 -22.21
N PRO A 80 -4.91 10.29 -22.52
CA PRO A 80 -5.86 9.49 -21.75
C PRO A 80 -5.60 7.98 -21.76
N ALA A 81 -5.00 7.45 -22.83
CA ALA A 81 -4.70 6.04 -22.97
C ALA A 81 -3.62 5.60 -21.96
N THR A 82 -2.54 6.38 -21.84
CA THR A 82 -1.48 6.15 -20.85
C THR A 82 -2.03 6.18 -19.43
N ALA A 83 -2.86 7.19 -19.10
CA ALA A 83 -3.48 7.28 -17.78
C ALA A 83 -4.33 6.05 -17.45
N ARG A 84 -5.12 5.53 -18.42
CA ARG A 84 -5.91 4.31 -18.25
C ARG A 84 -5.04 3.07 -18.04
N PHE A 85 -3.97 2.94 -18.84
CA PHE A 85 -3.03 1.83 -18.72
C PHE A 85 -2.34 1.81 -17.35
N VAL A 86 -1.79 2.95 -16.91
CA VAL A 86 -1.18 3.10 -15.59
C VAL A 86 -2.19 2.79 -14.49
N THR A 87 -3.42 3.30 -14.60
CA THR A 87 -4.50 3.02 -13.64
C THR A 87 -4.82 1.52 -13.58
N ALA A 88 -4.84 0.80 -14.71
CA ALA A 88 -5.06 -0.64 -14.75
C ALA A 88 -3.94 -1.42 -14.05
N CYS A 89 -2.69 -1.07 -14.31
CA CYS A 89 -1.53 -1.70 -13.64
C CYS A 89 -1.57 -1.50 -12.13
N LEU A 90 -1.91 -0.29 -11.68
CA LEU A 90 -2.03 0.04 -10.26
C LEU A 90 -3.25 -0.63 -9.59
N ALA A 91 -4.32 -0.86 -10.34
CA ALA A 91 -5.43 -1.67 -9.84
C ALA A 91 -4.93 -3.08 -9.45
N LEU A 92 -4.18 -3.74 -10.35
CA LEU A 92 -3.63 -5.08 -10.09
C LEU A 92 -2.61 -5.09 -8.94
N TYR A 93 -1.87 -4.00 -8.74
CA TYR A 93 -0.96 -3.86 -7.60
C TYR A 93 -1.68 -4.09 -6.26
N HIS A 94 -2.94 -3.65 -6.12
CA HIS A 94 -3.70 -3.79 -4.87
C HIS A 94 -4.05 -5.24 -4.51
N LEU A 95 -3.92 -6.22 -5.42
CA LEU A 95 -4.09 -7.63 -5.09
C LEU A 95 -3.10 -8.10 -4.02
N GLY A 96 -1.85 -7.62 -4.06
CA GLY A 96 -0.84 -7.96 -3.05
C GLY A 96 -1.24 -7.52 -1.63
N PRO A 97 -1.51 -6.23 -1.39
CA PRO A 97 -2.06 -5.73 -0.13
C PRO A 97 -3.35 -6.44 0.31
N ILE A 98 -4.27 -6.76 -0.60
CA ILE A 98 -5.50 -7.52 -0.32
C ILE A 98 -5.16 -8.91 0.24
N CYS A 99 -4.32 -9.67 -0.46
CA CYS A 99 -3.92 -11.01 0.00
C CYS A 99 -3.24 -10.97 1.37
N ARG A 100 -2.36 -9.98 1.61
CA ARG A 100 -1.72 -9.79 2.93
C ARG A 100 -2.72 -9.45 4.02
N ALA A 101 -3.65 -8.53 3.77
CA ALA A 101 -4.66 -8.13 4.75
C ALA A 101 -5.65 -9.27 5.03
N ALA A 102 -6.09 -9.99 4.00
CA ALA A 102 -6.96 -11.16 4.13
C ALA A 102 -6.30 -12.27 4.96
N GLY A 103 -5.01 -12.56 4.74
CA GLY A 103 -4.27 -13.53 5.55
C GLY A 103 -4.23 -13.16 7.04
N ARG A 104 -4.04 -11.87 7.36
CA ARG A 104 -4.05 -11.38 8.75
C ARG A 104 -5.44 -11.41 9.38
N VAL A 105 -6.48 -11.10 8.61
CA VAL A 105 -7.88 -11.24 9.07
C VAL A 105 -8.20 -12.72 9.34
N ALA A 106 -7.81 -13.62 8.45
CA ALA A 106 -8.00 -15.06 8.62
C ALA A 106 -7.23 -15.62 9.85
N ALA A 107 -6.08 -15.03 10.18
CA ALA A 107 -5.30 -15.34 11.38
C ALA A 107 -5.88 -14.73 12.68
N GLY A 108 -7.00 -14.01 12.61
CA GLY A 108 -7.68 -13.45 13.79
C GLY A 108 -7.12 -12.13 14.30
N GLU A 109 -6.21 -11.47 13.58
CA GLU A 109 -5.59 -10.19 13.99
C GLU A 109 -6.53 -8.96 13.89
N GLY A 110 -7.82 -9.17 13.57
CA GLY A 110 -8.78 -8.12 13.22
C GLY A 110 -9.14 -7.12 14.34
N ARG A 111 -8.79 -7.38 15.61
CA ARG A 111 -9.09 -6.51 16.76
C ARG A 111 -7.93 -5.61 17.21
N GLU A 112 -6.73 -5.81 16.68
CA GLU A 112 -5.57 -5.00 17.06
C GLU A 112 -5.44 -3.77 16.15
N THR A 113 -5.76 -2.59 16.71
CA THR A 113 -5.55 -1.29 16.07
C THR A 113 -4.06 -0.91 16.10
N ARG A 114 -3.20 -1.69 15.42
CA ARG A 114 -1.74 -1.44 15.43
C ARG A 114 -1.33 -0.27 14.53
N VAL A 115 -2.04 -0.03 13.42
CA VAL A 115 -1.81 1.09 12.48
C VAL A 115 -3.14 1.41 11.76
N LEU A 116 -3.57 2.69 11.78
CA LEU A 116 -4.65 3.28 10.94
C LEU A 116 -5.84 2.35 10.57
N GLY A 117 -6.46 1.70 11.57
CA GLY A 117 -7.69 0.91 11.38
C GLY A 117 -7.54 -0.62 11.34
N GLY A 118 -6.32 -1.15 11.41
CA GLY A 118 -6.11 -2.61 11.51
C GLY A 118 -6.35 -3.39 10.20
N PRO A 119 -6.18 -4.73 10.22
CA PRO A 119 -6.18 -5.56 9.01
C PRO A 119 -7.49 -5.48 8.19
N THR A 120 -8.63 -5.40 8.88
CA THR A 120 -9.95 -5.34 8.22
C THR A 120 -10.13 -4.04 7.44
N VAL A 121 -9.77 -2.89 8.02
CA VAL A 121 -9.87 -1.60 7.33
C VAL A 121 -8.92 -1.55 6.14
N HIS A 122 -7.69 -2.04 6.29
CA HIS A 122 -6.76 -2.16 5.16
C HIS A 122 -7.33 -3.01 4.03
N LEU A 123 -7.96 -4.15 4.34
CA LEU A 123 -8.60 -4.99 3.34
C LEU A 123 -9.70 -4.22 2.59
N VAL A 124 -10.61 -3.57 3.32
CA VAL A 124 -11.71 -2.81 2.71
C VAL A 124 -11.19 -1.67 1.83
N VAL A 125 -10.21 -0.90 2.31
CA VAL A 125 -9.62 0.21 1.55
C VAL A 125 -8.99 -0.28 0.25
N HIS A 126 -8.19 -1.34 0.29
CA HIS A 126 -7.54 -1.85 -0.92
C HIS A 126 -8.51 -2.52 -1.89
N VAL A 127 -9.57 -3.19 -1.41
CA VAL A 127 -10.65 -3.70 -2.28
C VAL A 127 -11.40 -2.55 -2.95
N ALA A 128 -11.74 -1.49 -2.20
CA ALA A 128 -12.40 -0.32 -2.76
C ALA A 128 -11.52 0.38 -3.82
N LEU A 129 -10.22 0.53 -3.56
CA LEU A 129 -9.26 1.07 -4.54
C LEU A 129 -9.15 0.19 -5.78
N LEU A 130 -9.04 -1.13 -5.63
CA LEU A 130 -9.02 -2.07 -6.75
C LEU A 130 -10.25 -1.87 -7.66
N VAL A 131 -11.45 -1.86 -7.07
CA VAL A 131 -12.70 -1.68 -7.82
C VAL A 131 -12.75 -0.31 -8.49
N ALA A 132 -12.42 0.75 -7.77
CA ALA A 132 -12.44 2.12 -8.30
C ALA A 132 -11.45 2.29 -9.46
N MET A 133 -10.24 1.75 -9.35
CA MET A 133 -9.21 1.84 -10.39
C MET A 133 -9.55 0.96 -11.61
N LEU A 134 -10.11 -0.24 -11.42
CA LEU A 134 -10.59 -1.06 -12.55
C LEU A 134 -11.71 -0.36 -13.32
N ALA A 135 -12.69 0.21 -12.60
CA ALA A 135 -13.77 0.97 -13.22
C ALA A 135 -13.25 2.21 -13.97
N ALA A 136 -12.23 2.89 -13.43
CA ALA A 136 -11.61 4.05 -14.05
C ALA A 136 -10.73 3.69 -15.28
N ALA A 137 -10.08 2.53 -15.26
CA ALA A 137 -9.26 2.04 -16.38
C ALA A 137 -10.11 1.55 -17.55
N TRP A 138 -11.25 0.92 -17.26
CA TRP A 138 -12.20 0.41 -18.23
C TRP A 138 -13.59 1.02 -18.08
N PRO A 139 -13.78 2.33 -18.34
CA PRO A 139 -15.10 2.92 -18.45
C PRO A 139 -15.93 2.13 -19.46
N LEU A 140 -17.06 1.60 -19.01
CA LEU A 140 -17.99 0.78 -19.78
C LEU A 140 -18.86 1.61 -20.75
N TRP A 141 -18.43 2.82 -21.12
CA TRP A 141 -19.19 3.77 -21.94
C TRP A 141 -18.25 4.81 -22.57
#